data_AF-A0A2N1MSU4-F1
#
_entry.id   AF-A0A2N1MSU4-F1
#
_cell.length_a   1.000
_cell.length_b   1.000
_cell.length_c   1.000
_cell.angle_alpha   90.00
_cell.angle_beta   90.00
_cell.angle_gamma   90.00
#
_symmetry.space_group_name_H-M   'P 1'
#
loop_
_entity.id
_entity.type
_entity.pdbx_description
1 polymer ?
#
loop_
_entity_poly.entity_id
_entity_poly.type
_entity_poly.pdbx_seq_one_letter_code
_entity_poly.pdbx_strand_id
1 'polypeptide(L)'
;MGAVFCVNDEPALSVQANLSLWPSSTRAELVAIFLVLLTDPMNAKIKIYTDSQSAIYMINNRHNKSGRKLLKQSNSLILLKIDILLQEKKMDLVLVKVKGHSGDVMNEMIPIEYNLRKFIKTLMNTKVAAEWSMLKSNGHETPIDWNITWNLIHRYKGFNCISVKKHWHLIFIVKLFAKLLPIGTILLQRKPNLYKEFVYPRCNANKKENRHYFIECEANKDL
;
A
#
# COMPACT_ATOMS: atom_id res chain seq x y z
N MET A 1 12.50 -10.46 21.44
CA MET A 1 11.54 -11.41 20.81
C MET A 1 11.07 -10.80 19.50
N GLY A 2 10.84 -11.63 18.50
CA GLY A 2 10.27 -11.20 17.23
C GLY A 2 9.31 -12.24 16.68
N ALA A 3 8.55 -11.81 15.68
CA ALA A 3 7.53 -12.57 14.99
C ALA A 3 8.05 -12.93 13.59
N VAL A 4 7.85 -14.16 13.17
CA VAL A 4 8.32 -14.65 11.87
C VAL A 4 7.25 -15.51 11.21
N PHE A 5 7.11 -15.43 9.89
CA PHE A 5 6.41 -16.44 9.09
C PHE A 5 7.09 -16.65 7.74
N CYS A 6 6.84 -17.81 7.13
CA CYS A 6 7.29 -18.21 5.80
C CYS A 6 6.12 -18.86 5.03
N VAL A 7 6.19 -18.83 3.70
CA VAL A 7 5.21 -19.48 2.81
C VAL A 7 5.77 -20.80 2.32
N ASN A 8 5.02 -21.90 2.47
CA ASN A 8 5.48 -23.28 2.22
C ASN A 8 6.09 -23.51 0.82
N ASP A 9 5.63 -22.79 -0.19
CA ASP A 9 6.06 -22.97 -1.59
C ASP A 9 6.95 -21.82 -2.10
N GLU A 10 7.15 -20.78 -1.30
CA GLU A 10 8.01 -19.63 -1.62
C GLU A 10 8.76 -19.15 -0.37
N PRO A 11 9.87 -19.80 0.03
CA PRO A 11 10.62 -19.41 1.23
C PRO A 11 11.25 -18.01 1.11
N ALA A 12 11.39 -17.49 -0.11
CA ALA A 12 11.74 -16.10 -0.38
C ALA A 12 10.68 -15.11 0.13
N LEU A 13 9.41 -15.52 0.21
CA LEU A 13 8.33 -14.80 0.87
C LEU A 13 8.30 -15.18 2.36
N SER A 14 9.27 -14.67 3.12
CA SER A 14 9.25 -14.71 4.58
C SER A 14 9.24 -13.30 5.15
N VAL A 15 8.55 -13.15 6.29
CA VAL A 15 8.47 -11.89 7.02
C VAL A 15 8.99 -12.11 8.41
N GLN A 16 9.77 -11.16 8.89
CA GLN A 16 10.30 -11.15 10.24
C GLN A 16 10.12 -9.75 10.84
N ALA A 17 9.80 -9.68 12.12
CA ALA A 17 9.56 -8.41 12.80
C ALA A 17 10.04 -8.47 14.24
N ASN A 18 10.85 -7.48 14.63
CA ASN A 18 11.20 -7.29 16.04
C ASN A 18 10.08 -6.60 16.83
N LEU A 19 9.78 -7.15 18.01
CA LEU A 19 8.79 -6.62 18.94
C LEU A 19 9.50 -5.93 20.10
N SER A 20 9.28 -4.62 20.22
CA SER A 20 9.77 -3.83 21.36
C SER A 20 8.71 -3.68 22.46
N LEU A 21 9.16 -3.28 23.65
CA LEU A 21 8.37 -2.88 24.84
C LEU A 21 7.84 -4.01 25.73
N TRP A 22 7.20 -5.05 25.19
CA TRP A 22 6.56 -6.11 26.02
C TRP A 22 6.66 -7.50 25.38
N PRO A 23 7.83 -8.15 25.44
CA PRO A 23 8.06 -9.42 24.75
C PRO A 23 7.42 -10.60 25.52
N SER A 24 6.46 -11.28 24.91
CA SER A 24 6.03 -12.63 25.32
C SER A 24 5.93 -13.54 24.09
N SER A 25 6.24 -14.82 24.24
CA SER A 25 6.24 -15.79 23.12
C SER A 25 4.86 -15.82 22.45
N THR A 26 3.77 -15.92 23.22
CA THR A 26 2.40 -15.84 22.68
C THR A 26 2.12 -14.54 21.92
N ARG A 27 2.66 -13.39 22.36
CA ARG A 27 2.48 -12.12 21.65
C ARG A 27 3.23 -12.11 20.32
N ALA A 28 4.43 -12.67 20.28
CA ALA A 28 5.20 -12.80 19.05
C ALA A 28 4.44 -13.63 18.00
N GLU A 29 3.89 -14.76 18.44
CA GLU A 29 3.09 -15.67 17.61
C GLU A 29 1.80 -15.00 17.11
N LEU A 30 1.08 -14.28 17.97
CA LEU A 30 -0.10 -13.52 17.55
C LEU A 30 0.24 -12.41 16.55
N VAL A 31 1.40 -11.77 16.67
CA VAL A 31 1.85 -10.76 15.70
C VAL A 31 2.28 -11.43 14.39
N ALA A 32 2.91 -12.59 14.42
CA ALA A 32 3.25 -13.35 13.22
C ALA A 32 1.97 -13.68 12.43
N ILE A 33 0.95 -14.22 13.10
CA ILE A 33 -0.36 -14.48 12.50
C ILE A 33 -0.97 -13.20 11.94
N PHE A 34 -0.95 -12.09 12.68
CA PHE A 34 -1.46 -10.82 12.19
C PHE A 34 -0.74 -10.33 10.92
N LEU A 35 0.58 -10.52 10.83
CA LEU A 35 1.35 -10.14 9.65
C LEU A 35 1.04 -11.01 8.43
N VAL A 36 0.83 -12.32 8.61
CA VAL A 36 0.36 -13.23 7.54
C VAL A 36 -0.95 -12.69 6.95
N LEU A 37 -1.95 -12.47 7.81
CA LEU A 37 -3.26 -11.98 7.39
C LEU A 37 -3.21 -10.60 6.71
N LEU A 38 -2.25 -9.75 7.09
CA LEU A 38 -2.04 -8.45 6.44
C LEU A 38 -1.58 -8.61 4.99
N THR A 39 -0.71 -9.58 4.72
CA THR A 39 -0.17 -9.83 3.38
C THR A 39 -1.12 -10.62 2.48
N ASP A 40 -2.02 -11.42 3.05
CA ASP A 40 -2.94 -12.24 2.25
C ASP A 40 -4.03 -11.43 1.51
N PRO A 41 -4.49 -11.88 0.33
CA PRO A 41 -5.53 -11.22 -0.45
C PRO A 41 -6.94 -11.45 0.12
N MET A 42 -7.92 -10.64 -0.30
CA MET A 42 -9.32 -10.80 0.12
C MET A 42 -9.91 -12.16 -0.31
N ASN A 43 -10.82 -12.70 0.51
CA ASN A 43 -11.48 -14.00 0.35
C ASN A 43 -10.53 -15.22 0.35
N ALA A 44 -9.30 -15.07 0.84
CA ALA A 44 -8.34 -16.15 0.94
C ALA A 44 -8.74 -17.18 2.01
N LYS A 45 -8.43 -18.45 1.73
CA LYS A 45 -8.43 -19.54 2.73
C LYS A 45 -6.99 -19.75 3.18
N ILE A 46 -6.71 -19.44 4.44
CA ILE A 46 -5.36 -19.35 4.99
C ILE A 46 -5.19 -20.46 6.01
N LYS A 47 -4.15 -21.27 5.84
CA LYS A 47 -3.79 -22.33 6.79
C LYS A 47 -2.42 -22.02 7.39
N ILE A 48 -2.38 -21.69 8.67
CA ILE A 48 -1.15 -21.34 9.38
C ILE A 48 -0.75 -22.46 10.31
N TYR A 49 0.52 -22.88 10.23
CA TYR A 49 1.14 -23.83 11.13
C TYR A 49 1.93 -23.05 12.18
N THR A 50 1.63 -23.27 13.47
CA THR A 50 2.31 -22.59 14.59
C THR A 50 2.52 -23.58 15.73
N ASP A 51 3.61 -23.43 16.46
CA ASP A 51 3.87 -24.22 17.67
C ASP A 51 3.21 -23.61 18.93
N SER A 52 2.50 -22.49 18.79
CA SER A 52 1.92 -21.75 19.91
C SER A 52 0.49 -22.17 20.22
N GLN A 53 0.34 -23.16 21.12
CA GLN A 53 -0.99 -23.61 21.54
C GLN A 53 -1.80 -22.49 22.21
N SER A 54 -1.12 -21.58 22.92
CA SER A 54 -1.74 -20.42 23.55
C SER A 54 -2.31 -19.44 22.51
N ALA A 55 -1.59 -19.16 21.43
CA ALA A 55 -2.07 -18.29 20.36
C ALA A 55 -3.31 -18.90 19.66
N ILE A 56 -3.25 -20.20 19.34
CA ILE A 56 -4.38 -20.95 18.76
C ILE A 56 -5.62 -20.84 19.67
N TYR A 57 -5.45 -21.12 20.96
CA TYR A 57 -6.54 -21.05 21.93
C TYR A 57 -7.16 -19.64 22.01
N MET A 58 -6.32 -18.60 22.02
CA MET A 58 -6.79 -17.21 22.11
C MET A 58 -7.60 -16.79 20.89
N ILE A 59 -7.18 -17.18 19.68
CA ILE A 59 -7.88 -16.85 18.43
C ILE A 59 -9.18 -17.65 18.31
N ASN A 60 -9.16 -18.95 18.60
CA ASN A 60 -10.36 -19.79 18.50
C ASN A 60 -11.44 -19.39 19.51
N ASN A 61 -11.06 -18.94 20.70
CA ASN A 61 -11.99 -18.49 21.74
C ASN A 61 -12.28 -16.99 21.74
N ARG A 62 -11.95 -16.26 20.67
CA ARG A 62 -12.13 -14.80 20.61
C ARG A 62 -13.60 -14.36 20.73
N HIS A 63 -14.51 -15.15 20.18
CA HIS A 63 -15.97 -14.89 20.19
C HIS A 63 -16.69 -15.43 21.42
N ASN A 64 -16.07 -16.35 22.14
CA ASN A 64 -16.66 -17.00 23.32
C ASN A 64 -16.60 -16.12 24.59
N LYS A 65 -16.24 -14.84 24.45
CA LYS A 65 -16.04 -13.91 25.57
C LYS A 65 -16.90 -12.66 25.39
N SER A 66 -17.49 -12.20 26.49
CA SER A 66 -18.11 -10.87 26.50
C SER A 66 -17.06 -9.79 26.28
N GLY A 67 -17.44 -8.67 25.65
CA GLY A 67 -16.51 -7.58 25.31
C GLY A 67 -15.67 -7.09 26.50
N ARG A 68 -16.25 -7.02 27.70
CA ARG A 68 -15.52 -6.68 28.93
C ARG A 68 -14.43 -7.71 29.30
N LYS A 69 -14.72 -9.01 29.15
CA LYS A 69 -13.74 -10.08 29.40
C LYS A 69 -12.65 -10.10 28.32
N LEU A 70 -13.01 -9.80 27.07
CA LEU A 70 -12.06 -9.70 25.97
C LEU A 70 -11.06 -8.55 26.19
N LEU A 71 -11.55 -7.35 26.53
CA LEU A 71 -10.69 -6.17 26.74
C LEU A 71 -9.70 -6.35 27.91
N LYS A 72 -10.10 -7.07 28.97
CA LYS A 72 -9.24 -7.38 30.13
C LYS A 72 -8.18 -8.45 29.84
N GLN A 73 -8.26 -9.17 28.72
CA GLN A 73 -7.30 -10.19 28.38
C GLN A 73 -5.98 -9.58 27.90
N SER A 74 -4.87 -10.26 28.18
CA SER A 74 -3.59 -9.92 27.55
C SER A 74 -3.69 -10.02 26.03
N ASN A 75 -3.00 -9.12 25.32
CA ASN A 75 -3.01 -9.03 23.86
C ASN A 75 -4.39 -8.81 23.22
N SER A 76 -5.39 -8.32 23.98
CA SER A 76 -6.76 -8.05 23.51
C SER A 76 -6.79 -7.17 22.25
N LEU A 77 -5.95 -6.14 22.19
CA LEU A 77 -5.83 -5.26 21.02
C LEU A 77 -5.35 -5.99 19.76
N ILE A 78 -4.45 -6.98 19.90
CA ILE A 78 -3.95 -7.75 18.76
C ILE A 78 -5.06 -8.71 18.27
N LEU A 79 -5.77 -9.35 19.20
CA LEU A 79 -6.91 -10.22 18.88
C LEU A 79 -8.02 -9.46 18.16
N LEU A 80 -8.36 -8.25 18.61
CA LEU A 80 -9.33 -7.38 17.95
C LEU A 80 -8.90 -7.02 16.53
N LYS A 81 -7.61 -6.69 16.32
CA LYS A 81 -7.09 -6.39 14.98
C LYS A 81 -7.14 -7.59 14.05
N ILE A 82 -6.82 -8.78 14.55
CA ILE A 82 -6.95 -10.02 13.78
C ILE A 82 -8.41 -10.24 13.39
N ASP A 83 -9.35 -10.08 14.33
CA ASP A 83 -10.78 -10.31 14.06
C ASP A 83 -11.36 -9.32 13.04
N ILE A 84 -11.05 -8.03 13.19
CA ILE A 84 -11.42 -7.00 12.21
C ILE A 84 -10.88 -7.36 10.82
N LEU A 85 -9.60 -7.75 10.73
CA LEU A 85 -8.97 -8.05 9.46
C LEU A 85 -9.57 -9.27 8.76
N LEU A 86 -9.89 -10.33 9.51
CA LEU A 86 -10.58 -11.52 8.99
C LEU A 86 -11.96 -11.16 8.44
N GLN A 87 -12.71 -10.30 9.13
CA GLN A 87 -14.03 -9.85 8.70
C GLN A 87 -13.96 -8.95 7.46
N GLU A 88 -13.12 -7.92 7.49
CA GLU A 88 -12.98 -6.95 6.38
C GLU A 88 -12.49 -7.61 5.10
N LYS A 89 -11.53 -8.55 5.22
CA LYS A 89 -11.01 -9.29 4.06
C LYS A 89 -11.81 -10.55 3.73
N LYS A 90 -12.85 -10.90 4.51
CA LYS A 90 -13.67 -12.12 4.35
C LYS A 90 -12.82 -13.40 4.24
N MET A 91 -11.82 -13.52 5.09
CA MET A 91 -10.87 -14.64 5.08
C MET A 91 -11.37 -15.80 5.93
N ASP A 92 -11.01 -17.02 5.53
CA ASP A 92 -11.19 -18.22 6.33
C ASP A 92 -9.83 -18.66 6.87
N LEU A 93 -9.67 -18.66 8.20
CA LEU A 93 -8.41 -18.94 8.87
C LEU A 93 -8.48 -20.29 9.60
N VAL A 94 -7.58 -21.20 9.21
CA VAL A 94 -7.34 -22.48 9.88
C VAL A 94 -5.97 -22.46 10.56
N LEU A 95 -5.95 -22.63 11.88
CA LEU A 95 -4.72 -22.75 12.64
C LEU A 95 -4.43 -24.21 12.97
N VAL A 96 -3.22 -24.68 12.67
CA VAL A 96 -2.77 -26.05 12.94
C VAL A 96 -1.59 -26.03 13.92
N LYS A 97 -1.71 -26.80 15.01
CA LYS A 97 -0.63 -26.96 15.97
C LYS A 97 0.46 -27.87 15.38
N VAL A 98 1.69 -27.40 15.38
CA VAL A 98 2.89 -28.21 15.07
C VAL A 98 3.77 -28.36 16.30
N LYS A 99 4.66 -29.36 16.32
CA LYS A 99 5.58 -29.58 17.43
C LYS A 99 6.80 -28.65 17.28
N GLY A 100 7.05 -27.79 18.27
CA GLY A 100 8.27 -26.98 18.29
C GLY A 100 9.51 -27.85 18.40
N HIS A 101 10.62 -27.44 17.77
CA HIS A 101 11.91 -28.14 17.76
C HIS A 101 11.82 -29.60 17.29
N SER A 102 11.10 -29.85 16.20
CA SER A 102 10.90 -31.18 15.63
C SER A 102 11.82 -31.50 14.44
N GLY A 103 12.79 -30.63 14.13
CA GLY A 103 13.66 -30.76 12.96
C GLY A 103 13.04 -30.24 11.66
N ASP A 104 11.92 -29.52 11.74
CA ASP A 104 11.32 -28.85 10.58
C ASP A 104 12.14 -27.59 10.26
N VAL A 105 12.87 -27.64 9.13
CA VAL A 105 13.76 -26.58 8.66
C VAL A 105 13.05 -25.22 8.60
N MET A 106 11.78 -25.18 8.20
CA MET A 106 11.04 -23.91 8.07
C MET A 106 10.69 -23.29 9.43
N ASN A 107 10.60 -24.12 10.47
CA ASN A 107 10.27 -23.71 11.83
C ASN A 107 11.53 -23.39 12.66
N GLU A 108 12.70 -23.89 12.25
CA GLU A 108 13.98 -23.73 12.97
C GLU A 108 14.90 -22.64 12.38
N MET A 109 14.76 -22.31 11.09
CA MET A 109 15.83 -21.63 10.33
C MET A 109 15.69 -20.10 10.20
N ILE A 110 15.05 -19.39 11.13
CA ILE A 110 14.85 -17.94 10.93
C ILE A 110 15.45 -17.08 12.06
N PRO A 111 16.70 -16.60 11.90
CA PRO A 111 17.26 -15.60 12.81
C PRO A 111 16.47 -14.28 12.70
N ILE A 112 16.06 -13.73 13.84
CA ILE A 112 15.10 -12.62 13.96
C ILE A 112 15.80 -11.27 13.69
N GLU A 113 15.87 -10.81 12.44
CA GLU A 113 16.55 -9.53 12.15
C GLU A 113 15.88 -8.65 11.09
N TYR A 114 14.61 -8.25 11.29
CA TYR A 114 14.08 -7.08 10.56
C TYR A 114 13.24 -6.13 11.44
N ASN A 115 13.44 -4.82 11.22
CA ASN A 115 12.69 -3.76 11.90
C ASN A 115 11.29 -3.62 11.28
N LEU A 116 10.24 -3.87 12.07
CA LEU A 116 8.83 -3.80 11.66
C LEU A 116 8.47 -2.50 10.91
N ARG A 117 9.05 -1.36 11.32
CA ARG A 117 8.82 -0.07 10.66
C ARG A 117 9.33 -0.06 9.22
N LYS A 118 10.50 -0.66 8.98
CA LYS A 118 11.12 -0.73 7.65
C LYS A 118 10.27 -1.61 6.73
N PHE A 119 9.76 -2.74 7.23
CA PHE A 119 8.85 -3.61 6.50
C PHE A 119 7.54 -2.90 6.11
N ILE A 120 6.83 -2.29 7.08
CA ILE A 120 5.58 -1.57 6.79
C ILE A 120 5.83 -0.47 5.75
N LYS A 121 6.95 0.25 5.83
CA LYS A 121 7.34 1.24 4.84
C LYS A 121 7.52 0.62 3.44
N THR A 122 8.24 -0.50 3.33
CA THR A 122 8.41 -1.21 2.07
C THR A 122 7.07 -1.69 1.51
N LEU A 123 6.23 -2.35 2.31
CA LEU A 123 4.92 -2.84 1.90
C LEU A 123 4.03 -1.71 1.38
N MET A 124 3.94 -0.60 2.11
CA MET A 124 3.16 0.56 1.70
C MET A 124 3.69 1.16 0.38
N ASN A 125 5.01 1.28 0.23
CA ASN A 125 5.62 1.77 -1.00
C ASN A 125 5.33 0.84 -2.19
N THR A 126 5.43 -0.49 -2.00
CA THR A 126 5.14 -1.49 -3.04
C THR A 126 3.66 -1.45 -3.43
N LYS A 127 2.75 -1.33 -2.46
CA LYS A 127 1.31 -1.20 -2.73
C LYS A 127 1.03 0.06 -3.55
N VAL A 128 1.57 1.20 -3.14
CA VAL A 128 1.43 2.46 -3.89
C VAL A 128 1.99 2.31 -5.30
N ALA A 129 3.18 1.73 -5.46
CA ALA A 129 3.77 1.49 -6.78
C ALA A 129 2.89 0.60 -7.67
N ALA A 130 2.30 -0.47 -7.11
CA ALA A 130 1.38 -1.35 -7.82
C ALA A 130 0.10 -0.62 -8.25
N GLU A 131 -0.52 0.16 -7.36
CA GLU A 131 -1.68 1.00 -7.68
C GLU A 131 -1.37 2.00 -8.80
N TRP A 132 -0.19 2.62 -8.77
CA TRP A 132 0.27 3.53 -9.82
C TRP A 132 0.49 2.83 -11.16
N SER A 133 1.03 1.60 -11.15
CA SER A 133 1.21 0.79 -12.36
C SER A 133 -0.13 0.47 -13.04
N MET A 134 -1.18 0.23 -12.25
CA MET A 134 -2.51 -0.14 -12.74
C MET A 134 -3.37 1.04 -13.23
N LEU A 135 -2.86 2.28 -13.23
CA LEU A 135 -3.62 3.44 -13.71
C LEU A 135 -3.95 3.29 -15.21
N LYS A 136 -5.22 3.55 -15.57
CA LYS A 136 -5.71 3.52 -16.96
C LYS A 136 -4.90 4.41 -17.91
N SER A 137 -4.28 5.46 -17.38
CA SER A 137 -3.40 6.37 -18.13
C SER A 137 -2.16 5.70 -18.73
N ASN A 138 -1.74 4.56 -18.16
CA ASN A 138 -0.54 3.82 -18.55
C ASN A 138 -0.80 2.86 -19.73
N GLY A 139 -2.08 2.54 -20.02
CA GLY A 139 -2.46 1.65 -21.12
C GLY A 139 -2.51 2.31 -22.51
N HIS A 140 -2.27 3.63 -22.60
CA HIS A 140 -2.24 4.34 -23.88
C HIS A 140 -0.79 4.70 -24.27
N GLU A 141 -0.36 4.17 -25.41
CA GLU A 141 0.95 4.29 -26.10
C GLU A 141 1.34 5.72 -26.52
N THR A 142 1.01 6.75 -25.74
CA THR A 142 1.66 8.05 -25.93
C THR A 142 3.04 7.97 -25.28
N PRO A 143 4.16 7.98 -26.03
CA PRO A 143 5.49 7.98 -25.44
C PRO A 143 5.60 9.14 -24.45
N ILE A 144 6.00 8.82 -23.23
CA ILE A 144 6.28 9.84 -22.21
C ILE A 144 7.59 10.49 -22.62
N ASP A 145 7.56 11.79 -22.90
CA ASP A 145 8.79 12.57 -23.05
C ASP A 145 9.43 12.71 -21.67
N TRP A 146 10.36 11.79 -21.38
CA TRP A 146 11.09 11.75 -20.12
C TRP A 146 11.96 12.98 -19.91
N ASN A 147 12.45 13.63 -20.97
CA ASN A 147 13.28 14.83 -20.83
C ASN A 147 12.45 16.00 -20.28
N ILE A 148 11.25 16.22 -20.83
CA ILE A 148 10.31 17.22 -20.31
C ILE A 148 9.83 16.85 -18.90
N THR A 149 9.51 15.56 -18.69
CA THR A 149 9.04 15.05 -17.40
C THR A 149 10.08 15.26 -16.31
N TRP A 150 11.34 14.92 -16.57
CA TRP A 150 12.43 15.14 -15.63
C TRP A 150 12.74 16.62 -15.45
N ASN A 151 12.73 17.45 -16.51
CA ASN A 151 12.91 18.89 -16.38
C ASN A 151 11.85 19.53 -15.47
N LEU A 152 10.59 19.08 -15.54
CA LEU A 152 9.55 19.48 -14.60
C LEU A 152 9.87 19.00 -13.19
N ILE A 153 10.06 17.70 -12.99
CA ILE A 153 10.34 17.13 -11.66
C ILE A 153 11.57 17.78 -11.00
N HIS A 154 12.61 18.08 -11.78
CA HIS A 154 13.81 18.78 -11.32
C HIS A 154 13.54 20.25 -10.96
N ARG A 155 12.70 20.97 -11.71
CA ARG A 155 12.21 22.30 -11.29
C ARG A 155 11.44 22.25 -9.96
N TYR A 156 10.88 21.09 -9.60
CA TYR A 156 10.15 20.87 -8.36
C TYR A 156 10.95 20.19 -7.23
N LYS A 157 12.20 19.75 -7.47
CA LYS A 157 13.11 19.23 -6.43
C LYS A 157 13.47 20.40 -5.48
N GLY A 158 12.64 20.58 -4.45
CA GLY A 158 12.74 21.69 -3.50
C GLY A 158 11.39 22.20 -2.97
N PHE A 159 10.26 21.74 -3.52
CA PHE A 159 8.93 22.07 -2.99
C PHE A 159 8.65 21.26 -1.71
N ASN A 160 9.18 21.72 -0.59
CA ASN A 160 8.52 21.43 0.69
C ASN A 160 7.11 22.04 0.61
N CYS A 161 6.06 21.31 1.01
CA CYS A 161 4.69 21.83 1.10
C CYS A 161 4.57 22.87 2.23
N ILE A 162 5.23 24.01 2.05
CA ILE A 162 5.30 25.11 3.03
C ILE A 162 4.17 26.13 2.85
N SER A 163 3.39 26.04 1.77
CA SER A 163 2.23 26.90 1.56
C SER A 163 1.10 26.19 0.82
N VAL A 164 -0.13 26.63 1.10
CA VAL A 164 -1.36 26.13 0.48
C VAL A 164 -1.33 26.29 -1.03
N LYS A 165 -0.85 27.44 -1.52
CA LYS A 165 -0.68 27.70 -2.96
C LYS A 165 0.23 26.65 -3.61
N LYS A 166 1.42 26.39 -3.03
CA LYS A 166 2.37 25.38 -3.53
C LYS A 166 1.80 23.95 -3.50
N HIS A 167 1.03 23.61 -2.46
CA HIS A 167 0.35 22.32 -2.37
C HIS A 167 -0.68 22.11 -3.49
N TRP A 168 -1.53 23.11 -3.76
CA TRP A 168 -2.51 23.03 -4.85
C TRP A 168 -1.85 22.94 -6.22
N HIS A 169 -0.74 23.64 -6.44
CA HIS A 169 0.04 23.52 -7.68
C HIS A 169 0.59 22.10 -7.87
N LEU A 170 1.17 21.51 -6.83
CA LEU A 170 1.66 20.13 -6.89
C LEU A 170 0.53 19.14 -7.21
N ILE A 171 -0.63 19.28 -6.55
CA ILE A 171 -1.81 18.45 -6.84
C ILE A 171 -2.25 18.61 -8.30
N PHE A 172 -2.30 19.85 -8.78
CA PHE A 172 -2.71 20.13 -10.16
C PHE A 172 -1.77 19.44 -11.17
N ILE A 173 -0.45 19.55 -10.96
CA ILE A 173 0.55 18.93 -11.83
C ILE A 173 0.48 17.40 -11.80
N VAL A 174 0.34 16.80 -10.61
CA VAL A 174 0.16 15.35 -10.47
C VAL A 174 -1.09 14.89 -11.23
N LYS A 175 -2.20 15.63 -11.10
CA LYS A 175 -3.44 15.35 -11.86
C LYS A 175 -3.24 15.53 -13.37
N LEU A 176 -2.45 16.51 -13.80
CA LEU A 176 -2.09 16.72 -15.21
C LEU A 176 -1.33 15.51 -15.78
N PHE A 177 -0.31 15.04 -15.07
CA PHE A 177 0.50 13.88 -15.49
C PHE A 177 -0.30 12.59 -15.54
N ALA A 178 -1.15 12.37 -14.53
CA ALA A 178 -2.05 11.23 -14.46
C ALA A 178 -3.22 11.29 -15.47
N LYS A 179 -3.26 12.30 -16.35
CA LYS A 179 -4.35 12.54 -17.32
C LYS A 179 -5.73 12.64 -16.64
N LEU A 180 -5.77 13.10 -15.38
CA LEU A 180 -6.99 13.26 -14.60
C LEU A 180 -7.66 14.62 -14.83
N LEU A 181 -6.93 15.58 -15.38
CA LEU A 181 -7.47 16.89 -15.73
C LEU A 181 -8.14 16.86 -17.11
N PRO A 182 -9.32 17.49 -17.28
CA PRO A 182 -9.97 17.64 -18.57
C PRO A 182 -9.31 18.76 -19.39
N ILE A 183 -8.17 18.46 -20.01
CA ILE A 183 -7.45 19.35 -20.95
C ILE A 183 -8.15 19.32 -22.31
N GLY A 184 -8.01 20.37 -23.13
CA GLY A 184 -8.61 20.47 -24.47
C GLY A 184 -8.47 19.22 -25.35
N THR A 185 -7.31 18.55 -25.34
CA THR A 185 -7.11 17.27 -26.06
C THR A 185 -7.96 16.11 -25.52
N ILE A 186 -8.13 15.99 -24.21
CA ILE A 186 -8.97 14.97 -23.56
C ILE A 186 -10.46 15.30 -23.79
N LEU A 187 -10.82 16.57 -23.74
CA LEU A 187 -12.17 17.06 -24.02
C LEU A 187 -12.59 16.81 -25.47
N LEU A 188 -11.69 17.11 -26.43
CA LEU A 188 -11.84 16.79 -27.86
C LEU A 188 -12.05 15.30 -28.10
N GLN A 189 -11.28 14.42 -27.45
CA GLN A 189 -11.45 12.97 -27.56
C GLN A 189 -12.80 12.49 -27.03
N ARG A 190 -13.29 13.08 -25.94
CA ARG A 190 -14.55 12.66 -25.29
C ARG A 190 -15.80 13.23 -25.99
N LYS A 191 -15.74 14.47 -26.48
CA LYS A 191 -16.86 15.19 -27.10
C LYS A 191 -16.38 16.03 -28.30
N PRO A 192 -16.07 15.41 -29.45
CA PRO A 192 -15.49 16.09 -30.61
C PRO A 192 -16.34 17.25 -31.14
N ASN A 193 -17.67 17.09 -31.14
CA ASN A 193 -18.60 18.09 -31.68
C ASN A 193 -18.64 19.39 -30.87
N LEU A 194 -18.43 19.32 -29.55
CA LEU A 194 -18.51 20.49 -28.66
C LEU A 194 -17.19 21.26 -28.60
N TYR A 195 -16.06 20.57 -28.78
CA TYR A 195 -14.72 21.13 -28.56
C TYR A 195 -13.91 21.30 -29.85
N LYS A 196 -14.53 21.17 -31.03
CA LYS A 196 -13.85 21.24 -32.34
C LYS A 196 -13.01 22.50 -32.54
N GLU A 197 -13.47 23.62 -31.99
CA GLU A 197 -12.80 24.94 -32.07
C GLU A 197 -12.19 25.36 -30.73
N PHE A 198 -11.89 24.41 -29.84
CA PHE A 198 -11.35 24.73 -28.53
C PHE A 198 -9.96 25.36 -28.65
N VAL A 199 -9.86 26.62 -28.24
CA VAL A 199 -8.62 27.40 -28.13
C VAL A 199 -8.22 27.54 -26.67
N TYR A 200 -6.94 27.36 -26.37
CA TYR A 200 -6.44 27.49 -25.00
C TYR A 200 -6.52 28.95 -24.52
N PRO A 201 -7.33 29.29 -23.50
CA PRO A 201 -7.61 30.70 -23.18
C PRO A 201 -6.43 31.45 -22.56
N ARG A 202 -5.47 30.72 -21.97
CA ARG A 202 -4.40 31.33 -21.16
C ARG A 202 -3.18 31.75 -21.97
N CYS A 203 -3.02 31.18 -23.15
CA CYS A 203 -1.95 31.51 -24.07
C CYS A 203 -2.63 31.62 -25.42
N ASN A 204 -2.87 32.86 -25.87
CA ASN A 204 -3.59 33.25 -27.09
C ASN A 204 -2.90 32.75 -28.39
N ALA A 205 -2.45 31.51 -28.44
CA ALA A 205 -1.99 30.85 -29.64
C ALA A 205 -3.13 29.99 -30.18
N ASN A 206 -3.36 30.05 -31.48
CA ASN A 206 -4.26 29.17 -32.24
C ASN A 206 -3.75 27.70 -32.29
N LYS A 207 -3.22 27.18 -31.18
CA LYS A 207 -2.61 25.85 -31.07
C LYS A 207 -3.48 24.98 -30.15
N LYS A 208 -3.63 23.70 -30.53
CA LYS A 208 -4.36 22.69 -29.74
C LYS A 208 -3.72 22.54 -28.35
N GLU A 209 -4.53 22.63 -27.30
CA GLU A 209 -4.07 22.44 -25.92
C GLU A 209 -3.65 20.98 -25.69
N ASN A 210 -2.34 20.73 -25.72
CA ASN A 210 -1.75 19.47 -25.31
C ASN A 210 -0.93 19.66 -24.03
N ARG A 211 -0.62 18.55 -23.35
CA ARG A 211 0.13 18.56 -22.09
C ARG A 211 1.49 19.27 -22.23
N HIS A 212 2.16 19.12 -23.36
CA HIS A 212 3.45 19.77 -23.67
C HIS A 212 3.31 21.30 -23.71
N TYR A 213 2.30 21.81 -24.40
CA TYR A 213 2.03 23.24 -24.51
C TYR A 213 1.61 23.86 -23.18
N PHE A 214 0.85 23.12 -22.37
CA PHE A 214 0.51 23.55 -21.01
C PHE A 214 1.76 23.75 -20.16
N ILE A 215 2.77 22.88 -20.30
CA ILE A 215 4.05 22.93 -19.59
C ILE A 215 4.95 24.06 -20.09
N GLU A 216 4.99 24.28 -21.40
CA GLU A 216 5.90 25.24 -22.03
C GLU A 216 5.37 26.68 -22.04
N CYS A 217 4.07 26.88 -21.82
CA CYS A 217 3.51 28.22 -21.89
C CYS A 217 4.06 29.15 -20.80
N GLU A 218 4.50 30.34 -21.21
CA GLU A 218 5.05 31.37 -20.32
C GLU A 218 4.06 31.83 -19.25
N ALA A 219 2.77 31.89 -19.57
CA ALA A 219 1.71 32.24 -18.61
C ALA A 219 1.55 31.21 -17.47
N ASN A 220 2.19 30.05 -17.59
CA ASN A 220 2.23 28.99 -16.59
C ASN A 220 3.59 28.85 -15.89
N LYS A 221 4.59 29.69 -16.22
CA LYS A 221 5.94 29.65 -15.60
C LYS A 221 5.92 30.01 -14.11
N ASP A 222 4.95 30.83 -13.69
CA ASP A 222 4.80 31.31 -12.30
C ASP A 222 3.73 30.55 -11.48
N LEU A 223 3.20 29.43 -12.02
CA LEU A 223 2.32 28.48 -11.32
C LEU A 223 3.16 27.43 -10.56
#